data_AF-A0A7Y3UT94-F1
#
_entry.id   AF-A0A7Y3UT94-F1
#
_cell.length_a   1.000
_cell.length_b   1.000
_cell.length_c   1.000
_cell.angle_alpha   90.00
_cell.angle_beta   90.00
_cell.angle_gamma   90.00
#
_symmetry.space_group_name_H-M   'P 1'
#
loop_
_entity.id
_entity.type
_entity.pdbx_description
1 polymer ?
#
loop_
_entity_poly.entity_id
_entity_poly.type
_entity_poly.pdbx_seq_one_letter_code
_entity_poly.pdbx_strand_id
1 'polypeptide(L)'
;MADYFVCPNCGTEVPGKAKACLECGSDENTGWSEETIYDGLGLHGDDERANARPSVSLFQNRYFLYLVVILTLLMFLLISVL
;
A
#
# COMPACT_ATOMS: atom_id res chain seq x y z
N MET A 1 23.98 34.69 -7.07
CA MET A 1 23.26 34.48 -5.80
C MET A 1 22.75 33.04 -5.78
N ALA A 2 22.82 32.36 -4.64
CA ALA A 2 22.04 31.13 -4.47
C ALA A 2 20.58 31.55 -4.28
N ASP A 3 19.70 31.02 -5.11
CA ASP A 3 18.25 31.16 -4.93
C ASP A 3 17.80 30.32 -3.73
N TYR A 4 16.78 30.76 -3.00
CA TYR A 4 16.27 30.08 -1.81
C TYR A 4 14.75 30.17 -1.74
N PHE A 5 14.12 29.13 -1.20
CA PHE A 5 12.69 29.10 -0.91
C PHE A 5 12.45 28.68 0.54
N VAL A 6 11.31 29.07 1.10
CA VAL A 6 10.87 28.62 2.43
C VAL A 6 10.01 27.38 2.24
N CYS A 7 10.41 26.26 2.84
CA CYS A 7 9.67 25.00 2.73
C CYS A 7 8.24 25.17 3.26
N PRO A 8 7.19 24.85 2.47
CA PRO A 8 5.80 25.04 2.88
C PRO A 8 5.38 24.07 4.01
N ASN A 9 6.11 22.96 4.20
CA ASN A 9 5.80 21.96 5.21
C ASN A 9 6.45 22.26 6.59
N CYS A 10 7.74 22.62 6.62
CA CYS A 10 8.46 22.81 7.89
C CYS A 10 8.98 24.24 8.13
N GLY A 11 8.89 25.14 7.15
CA GLY A 11 9.33 26.53 7.27
C GLY A 11 10.85 26.75 7.20
N THR A 12 11.64 25.72 6.89
CA THR A 12 13.11 25.87 6.75
C THR A 12 13.48 26.52 5.42
N GLU A 13 14.53 27.33 5.40
CA GLU A 13 15.13 27.86 4.16
C GLU A 13 15.88 26.75 3.40
N VAL A 14 15.50 26.54 2.14
CA VAL A 14 16.04 25.48 1.29
C VAL A 14 16.70 26.11 0.05
N PRO A 15 17.88 25.62 -0.36
CA PRO A 15 18.51 26.08 -1.61
C PRO A 15 17.63 25.76 -2.82
N GLY A 16 17.39 26.72 -3.71
CA GLY A 16 16.49 26.60 -4.88
C GLY A 16 16.90 25.60 -5.96
N LYS A 17 18.02 24.88 -5.78
CA LYS A 17 18.42 23.74 -6.63
C LYS A 17 18.27 22.38 -5.93
N ALA A 18 17.84 22.37 -4.67
CA ALA A 18 17.57 21.15 -3.94
C ALA A 18 16.29 20.49 -4.50
N LYS A 19 16.32 19.17 -4.66
CA LYS A 19 15.15 18.41 -5.15
C LYS A 19 14.04 18.28 -4.10
N ALA A 20 14.40 18.42 -2.83
CA ALA A 20 13.52 18.29 -1.67
C ALA A 20 14.13 19.05 -0.48
N CYS A 21 13.32 19.37 0.51
CA CYS A 21 13.76 19.93 1.77
C CYS A 21 14.69 18.94 2.50
N LEU A 22 15.87 19.41 2.93
CA LEU A 22 16.85 18.57 3.63
C LEU A 22 16.42 18.19 5.05
N GLU A 23 15.53 18.99 5.66
CA GLU A 23 15.03 18.76 7.01
C GLU A 23 13.85 17.80 7.03
N CYS A 24 12.90 17.97 6.12
CA CYS A 24 11.64 17.23 6.16
C CYS A 24 11.30 16.45 4.90
N GLY A 25 12.14 16.46 3.86
CA GLY A 25 11.90 15.66 2.64
C GLY A 25 10.80 16.15 1.70
N SER A 26 10.02 17.16 2.09
CA SER A 26 8.92 17.70 1.26
C SER A 26 9.45 18.50 0.05
N ASP A 27 8.65 18.58 -1.00
CA ASP A 27 8.96 19.38 -2.20
C ASP A 27 8.57 20.86 -2.03
N GLU A 28 9.01 21.72 -2.95
CA GLU A 28 8.78 23.17 -2.91
C GLU A 28 7.36 23.61 -3.32
N ASN A 29 6.66 22.80 -4.10
CA ASN A 29 5.39 23.16 -4.73
C ASN A 29 4.18 22.57 -3.99
N THR A 30 4.23 21.30 -3.59
CA THR A 30 3.10 20.59 -2.96
C THR A 30 3.30 20.26 -1.49
N GLY A 31 4.54 20.26 -1.01
CA GLY A 31 4.83 19.84 0.36
C GLY A 31 5.01 18.31 0.43
N TRP A 32 4.21 17.66 1.28
CA TRP A 32 3.96 16.22 1.17
C TRP A 32 2.67 16.02 0.38
N SER A 33 2.66 15.08 -0.56
CA SER A 33 1.42 14.71 -1.23
C SER A 33 0.48 14.05 -0.22
N GLU A 34 -0.74 14.57 -0.09
CA GLU A 34 -1.81 13.93 0.69
C GLU A 34 -2.35 12.65 0.01
N GLU A 35 -1.98 12.40 -1.26
CA GLU A 35 -2.38 11.21 -2.04
C GLU A 35 -1.36 10.06 -1.92
N THR A 36 -0.70 9.93 -0.79
CA THR A 36 0.27 8.87 -0.50
C THR A 36 -0.45 7.68 0.14
N ILE A 37 -0.62 6.60 -0.63
CA ILE A 37 -1.20 5.32 -0.14
C ILE A 37 -0.42 4.75 1.08
N TYR A 38 0.81 5.22 1.32
CA TYR A 38 1.77 4.64 2.26
C TYR A 38 2.36 5.63 3.27
N ASP A 39 1.77 6.81 3.49
CA ASP A 39 2.28 7.71 4.53
C ASP A 39 2.08 7.10 5.93
N GLY A 40 3.17 7.01 6.68
CA GLY A 40 3.15 6.48 8.04
C GLY A 40 3.30 4.95 8.14
N LEU A 41 4.05 4.31 7.23
CA LEU A 41 4.65 3.00 7.54
C LEU A 41 5.66 3.18 8.69
N GLY A 42 5.14 3.25 9.92
CA GLY A 42 5.88 3.27 11.18
C GLY A 42 6.55 1.92 11.42
N LEU A 43 7.52 1.59 10.56
CA LEU A 43 8.40 0.45 10.73
C LEU A 43 9.43 0.79 11.79
N HIS A 44 8.98 0.81 13.05
CA HIS A 44 9.86 0.58 14.17
C HIS A 44 10.38 -0.85 14.02
N GLY A 45 11.70 -0.98 13.85
CA GLY A 45 12.37 -2.26 13.96
C GLY A 45 12.13 -2.82 15.36
N ASP A 46 11.83 -4.12 15.39
CA ASP A 46 11.87 -5.00 16.55
C ASP A 46 10.57 -5.18 17.35
N ASP A 47 9.54 -5.76 16.71
CA ASP A 47 8.73 -6.80 17.33
C ASP A 47 8.07 -7.76 16.31
N GLU A 48 8.66 -8.94 16.25
CA GLU A 48 8.09 -10.24 15.94
C GLU A 48 6.56 -10.33 15.78
N ARG A 49 6.08 -10.12 14.56
CA ARG A 49 5.33 -11.09 13.75
C ARG A 49 4.81 -10.36 12.53
N ALA A 50 5.42 -10.65 11.39
CA ALA A 50 4.80 -10.48 10.11
C ALA A 50 3.47 -11.26 10.08
N ASN A 51 2.40 -10.65 10.59
CA ASN A 51 1.06 -10.88 10.08
C ASN A 51 0.99 -10.16 8.73
N ALA A 52 1.77 -10.65 7.78
CA ALA A 52 1.45 -10.54 6.38
C ALA A 52 0.06 -11.18 6.25
N ARG A 53 -0.98 -10.34 6.31
CA ARG A 53 -2.31 -10.76 5.90
C ARG A 53 -2.13 -11.26 4.47
N PRO A 54 -2.39 -12.53 4.16
CA PRO A 54 -2.35 -12.95 2.78
C PRO A 54 -3.49 -12.18 2.10
N SER A 55 -3.15 -11.18 1.29
CA SER A 55 -4.11 -10.51 0.40
C SER A 55 -4.41 -11.46 -0.77
N VAL A 56 -4.92 -12.66 -0.45
CA VAL A 56 -5.53 -13.54 -1.45
C VAL A 56 -6.92 -13.00 -1.76
N SER A 57 -6.95 -11.91 -2.50
CA SER A 57 -8.13 -11.48 -3.25
C SER A 57 -8.32 -12.44 -4.42
N LEU A 58 -8.90 -13.61 -4.15
CA LEU A 58 -9.43 -14.47 -5.21
C LEU A 58 -10.93 -14.69 -5.12
N PHE A 59 -11.58 -14.50 -3.95
CA PHE A 59 -12.98 -14.90 -3.83
C PHE A 59 -13.76 -14.28 -2.65
N GLN A 60 -14.00 -12.97 -2.64
CA GLN A 60 -14.76 -12.33 -1.55
C GLN A 60 -16.20 -12.84 -1.41
N ASN A 61 -16.76 -13.52 -2.41
CA ASN A 61 -18.14 -14.01 -2.37
C ASN A 61 -18.20 -15.47 -1.88
N ARG A 62 -18.48 -15.71 -0.60
CA ARG A 62 -18.55 -17.07 -0.02
C ARG A 62 -19.45 -18.03 -0.83
N TYR A 63 -20.47 -17.52 -1.51
CA TYR A 63 -21.37 -18.30 -2.35
C TYR A 63 -20.70 -19.00 -3.54
N PHE A 64 -19.76 -18.37 -4.25
CA PHE A 64 -19.17 -19.06 -5.41
C PHE A 64 -18.12 -20.08 -5.00
N LEU A 65 -17.48 -19.94 -3.83
CA LEU A 65 -16.69 -21.05 -3.28
C LEU A 65 -17.57 -22.29 -3.08
N TYR A 66 -18.76 -22.13 -2.50
CA TYR A 66 -19.71 -23.25 -2.38
C TYR A 66 -20.16 -23.80 -3.73
N LEU A 67 -20.45 -22.92 -4.70
CA LEU A 67 -20.86 -23.32 -6.05
C LEU A 67 -19.80 -24.21 -6.72
N VAL A 68 -18.54 -23.78 -6.72
CA VAL A 68 -17.43 -24.55 -7.31
C VAL A 68 -17.28 -25.90 -6.63
N VAL A 69 -17.29 -25.95 -5.30
CA VAL A 69 -17.20 -27.21 -4.55
C VAL A 69 -18.35 -28.15 -4.91
N ILE A 70 -19.59 -27.65 -4.93
CA ILE A 70 -20.76 -28.47 -5.29
C ILE A 70 -20.64 -29.02 -6.72
N LEU A 71 -20.29 -28.19 -7.71
CA LEU A 71 -20.13 -28.66 -9.09
C LEU A 71 -19.06 -29.74 -9.22
N THR A 72 -17.92 -29.58 -8.55
CA THR A 72 -16.85 -30.57 -8.59
C THR A 72 -17.28 -31.90 -7.99
N LEU A 73 -18.00 -31.88 -6.85
CA LEU A 73 -18.54 -33.08 -6.22
C LEU A 73 -19.61 -33.77 -7.08
N LEU A 74 -20.53 -33.00 -7.66
CA LEU A 74 -21.56 -33.53 -8.55
C LEU A 74 -20.96 -34.20 -9.78
N MET A 75 -19.96 -33.56 -10.41
CA MET A 75 -19.26 -34.14 -11.55
C MET A 75 -18.56 -35.46 -11.18
N PHE A 76 -17.88 -35.51 -10.03
CA PHE A 76 -17.22 -36.72 -9.56
C PHE A 76 -18.21 -37.87 -9.29
N LEU A 77 -19.36 -37.57 -8.69
CA LEU A 77 -20.41 -38.57 -8.46
C LEU A 77 -20.99 -39.10 -9.77
N LEU A 78 -21.24 -38.24 -10.76
CA LEU A 78 -21.74 -38.65 -12.07
C LEU A 78 -20.78 -39.61 -12.78
N ILE A 79 -19.47 -39.35 -12.70
CA ILE A 79 -18.44 -40.23 -13.28
C ILE A 79 -18.36 -41.56 -12.52
N SER A 80 -18.56 -41.55 -11.20
CA SER A 80 -18.45 -42.76 -10.37
C SER A 80 -19.62 -43.73 -10.55
N VAL A 81 -20.74 -43.25 -11.09
CA VAL A 81 -21.98 -44.03 -11.28
C VAL A 81 -22.14 -44.54 -12.72
N LEU A 82 -21.44 -43.93 -13.69
CA LEU A 82 -21.43 -44.31 -15.11
C LEU A 82 -20.37 -45.40 -15.38
#